data_AF-A0A644V8H9-F1
#
_entry.id   AF-A0A644V8H9-F1
#
_cell.length_a   1.000
_cell.length_b   1.000
_cell.length_c   1.000
_cell.angle_alpha   90.00
_cell.angle_beta   90.00
_cell.angle_gamma   90.00
#
_symmetry.space_group_name_H-M   'P 1'
#
loop_
_entity.id
_entity.type
_entity.pdbx_description
1 polymer ?
#
loop_
_entity_poly.entity_id
_entity_poly.type
_entity_poly.pdbx_seq_one_letter_code
_entity_poly.pdbx_strand_id
1 'polypeptide(L)'
;MISSNVTKQNFIAGKLKEADIQSFISDKVQEGFGMINKAQLDIYYDNLYREGKELKQKIRKGKRIQRRSGALESSLNRATAQIITAGTNFMLTATILKQLRFLDMKKKGNWRIYNAQVWGILYNNTYPDIKYALGSHVKDQVNNALHKAMSAGNNTKFSDQYNKAKGR
;
A
#
# COMPACT_ATOMS: atom_id res chain seq x y z
N MET A 1 43.33 -5.25 -7.62
CA MET A 1 42.21 -5.18 -8.58
C MET A 1 40.98 -5.79 -7.92
N ILE A 2 40.06 -4.96 -7.42
CA ILE A 2 38.81 -5.44 -6.81
C ILE A 2 37.89 -5.90 -7.94
N SER A 3 37.52 -7.18 -7.90
CA SER A 3 36.83 -7.91 -8.97
C SER A 3 35.50 -7.25 -9.37
N SER A 4 35.31 -7.04 -10.68
CA SER A 4 34.15 -6.44 -11.34
C SER A 4 32.81 -7.12 -11.03
N ASN A 5 32.84 -8.36 -10.53
CA ASN A 5 31.66 -9.09 -10.08
C ASN A 5 31.13 -8.61 -8.72
N VAL A 6 31.99 -8.16 -7.81
CA VAL A 6 31.58 -7.62 -6.50
C VAL A 6 30.87 -6.28 -6.69
N THR A 7 31.34 -5.45 -7.62
CA THR A 7 30.73 -4.16 -7.95
C THR A 7 29.36 -4.32 -8.62
N LYS A 8 29.20 -5.30 -9.53
CA LYS A 8 27.90 -5.60 -10.16
C LYS A 8 26.88 -6.19 -9.17
N GLN A 9 27.29 -7.09 -8.29
CA GLN A 9 26.39 -7.64 -7.27
C GLN A 9 25.94 -6.58 -6.26
N ASN A 10 26.84 -5.68 -5.83
CA ASN A 10 26.48 -4.56 -4.95
C ASN A 10 25.55 -3.55 -5.64
N PHE A 11 25.72 -3.33 -6.95
CA PHE A 11 24.85 -2.45 -7.73
C PHE A 11 23.45 -3.04 -7.96
N ILE A 12 23.36 -4.35 -8.22
CA ILE A 12 22.08 -5.07 -8.37
C ILE A 12 21.36 -5.19 -7.02
N ALA A 13 22.08 -5.49 -5.94
CA ALA A 13 21.53 -5.55 -4.58
C ALA A 13 21.06 -4.17 -4.08
N GLY A 14 21.74 -3.08 -4.46
CA GLY A 14 21.32 -1.71 -4.17
C GLY A 14 20.02 -1.32 -4.90
N LYS A 15 19.91 -1.63 -6.20
CA LYS A 15 18.70 -1.35 -6.99
C LYS A 15 17.49 -2.21 -6.62
N LEU A 16 17.71 -3.47 -6.22
CA LEU A 16 16.64 -4.34 -5.71
C LEU A 16 16.04 -3.73 -4.42
N LYS A 17 16.89 -3.29 -3.47
CA LYS A 17 16.42 -2.68 -2.22
C LYS A 17 15.59 -1.41 -2.41
N GLU A 18 15.97 -0.51 -3.33
CA GLU A 18 15.21 0.73 -3.57
C GLU A 18 13.87 0.46 -4.27
N ALA A 19 13.86 -0.40 -5.29
CA ALA A 19 12.64 -0.78 -5.99
C ALA A 19 11.66 -1.53 -5.07
N ASP A 20 12.16 -2.35 -4.14
CA ASP A 20 11.35 -3.11 -3.19
C ASP A 20 10.76 -2.24 -2.08
N ILE A 21 11.48 -1.22 -1.60
CA ILE A 21 10.93 -0.26 -0.64
C ILE A 21 9.84 0.59 -1.31
N GLN A 22 10.07 1.02 -2.55
CA GLN A 22 9.10 1.78 -3.31
C GLN A 22 7.83 0.97 -3.59
N SER A 23 7.94 -0.31 -3.98
CA SER A 23 6.79 -1.17 -4.20
C SER A 23 6.00 -1.39 -2.92
N PHE A 24 6.68 -1.67 -1.79
CA PHE A 24 6.02 -1.80 -0.49
C PHE A 24 5.22 -0.55 -0.08
N ILE A 25 5.83 0.63 -0.20
CA ILE A 25 5.14 1.89 0.13
C ILE A 25 3.98 2.12 -0.84
N SER A 26 4.17 1.83 -2.14
CA SER A 26 3.12 1.93 -3.16
C SER A 26 1.91 1.07 -2.81
N ASP A 27 2.16 -0.19 -2.47
CA ASP A 27 1.13 -1.16 -2.14
C ASP A 27 0.33 -0.72 -0.91
N LYS A 28 1.02 -0.28 0.15
CA LYS A 28 0.36 0.21 1.36
C LYS A 28 -0.46 1.46 1.14
N VAL A 29 0.04 2.39 0.36
CA VAL A 29 -0.71 3.60 0.01
C VAL A 29 -1.93 3.26 -0.85
N GLN A 30 -1.79 2.35 -1.81
CA GLN A 30 -2.88 1.91 -2.67
C GLN A 30 -3.96 1.17 -1.86
N GLU A 31 -3.57 0.31 -0.93
CA GLU A 31 -4.46 -0.34 0.04
C GLU A 31 -5.25 0.71 0.85
N GLY A 32 -4.55 1.69 1.43
CA GLY A 32 -5.15 2.79 2.18
C GLY A 32 -6.16 3.59 1.35
N PHE A 33 -5.83 3.92 0.10
CA PHE A 33 -6.74 4.62 -0.80
C PHE A 33 -7.96 3.76 -1.15
N GLY A 34 -7.79 2.46 -1.37
CA GLY A 34 -8.88 1.52 -1.57
C GLY A 34 -9.84 1.50 -0.38
N MET A 35 -9.31 1.50 0.85
CA MET A 35 -10.12 1.59 2.07
C MET A 35 -10.89 2.91 2.16
N ILE A 36 -10.28 4.03 1.78
CA ILE A 36 -10.94 5.35 1.75
C ILE A 36 -12.10 5.36 0.76
N ASN A 37 -11.88 4.89 -0.46
CA ASN A 37 -12.92 4.84 -1.49
C ASN A 37 -14.09 3.96 -1.04
N LYS A 38 -13.77 2.78 -0.49
CA LYS A 38 -14.80 1.89 0.08
C LYS A 38 -15.58 2.58 1.19
N ALA A 39 -14.90 3.27 2.10
CA ALA A 39 -15.57 4.01 3.16
C ALA A 39 -16.44 5.16 2.65
N GLN A 40 -16.02 5.85 1.60
CA GLN A 40 -16.83 6.89 0.98
C GLN A 40 -18.08 6.33 0.31
N LEU A 41 -17.97 5.17 -0.35
CA LEU A 41 -19.10 4.44 -0.94
C LEU A 41 -20.05 3.92 0.14
N ASP A 42 -19.53 3.32 1.21
CA ASP A 42 -20.32 2.82 2.34
C ASP A 42 -21.11 3.95 3.04
N ILE A 43 -20.55 5.18 3.09
CA ILE A 43 -21.26 6.34 3.62
C ILE A 43 -22.34 6.81 2.64
N TYR A 44 -22.00 6.84 1.34
CA TYR A 44 -22.91 7.28 0.29
C TYR A 44 -24.14 6.38 0.18
N TYR A 45 -23.92 5.08 0.12
CA TYR A 45 -24.97 4.09 0.11
C TYR A 45 -25.50 3.94 1.54
N ASP A 46 -24.78 3.41 2.50
CA ASP A 46 -25.39 2.85 3.70
C ASP A 46 -25.34 3.74 4.95
N ASN A 47 -24.93 5.02 4.81
CA ASN A 47 -24.63 5.91 5.95
C ASN A 47 -23.58 5.30 6.92
N LEU A 48 -22.80 4.34 6.44
CA LEU A 48 -21.86 3.56 7.24
C LEU A 48 -20.46 4.17 7.15
N TYR A 49 -19.99 4.75 8.26
CA TYR A 49 -18.68 5.38 8.34
C TYR A 49 -17.75 4.61 9.26
N ARG A 50 -16.44 4.77 9.10
CA ARG A 50 -15.43 4.22 10.00
C ARG A 50 -14.88 5.31 10.91
N GLU A 51 -14.59 4.96 12.16
CA GLU A 51 -14.04 5.91 13.13
C GLU A 51 -13.08 5.23 14.12
N GLY A 52 -12.09 6.02 14.57
CA GLY A 52 -11.11 5.60 15.57
C GLY A 52 -9.95 4.82 14.98
N LYS A 53 -9.02 4.40 15.86
CA LYS A 53 -7.82 3.66 15.45
C LYS A 53 -8.13 2.30 14.83
N GLU A 54 -9.13 1.62 15.38
CA GLU A 54 -9.60 0.30 14.91
C GLU A 54 -10.55 0.39 13.72
N LEU A 55 -10.80 1.59 13.16
CA LEU A 55 -11.71 1.81 12.03
C LEU A 55 -13.10 1.17 12.24
N LYS A 56 -13.63 1.27 13.46
CA LYS A 56 -14.93 0.68 13.82
C LYS A 56 -16.02 1.24 12.92
N GLN A 57 -16.80 0.35 12.34
CA GLN A 57 -17.94 0.72 11.51
C GLN A 57 -19.08 1.23 12.39
N LYS A 58 -19.66 2.36 12.00
CA LYS A 58 -20.77 3.01 12.68
C LYS A 58 -21.79 3.49 11.67
N ILE A 59 -23.06 3.27 11.96
CA ILE A 59 -24.16 3.77 11.14
C ILE A 59 -24.53 5.17 11.63
N ARG A 60 -24.51 6.15 10.72
CA ARG A 60 -25.03 7.49 10.98
C ARG A 60 -26.56 7.46 10.94
N LYS A 61 -27.20 7.90 12.03
CA LYS A 61 -28.66 8.07 12.09
C LYS A 61 -29.11 9.25 11.23
N GLY A 62 -30.27 9.12 10.59
CA GLY A 62 -30.91 10.19 9.82
C GLY A 62 -30.89 9.98 8.31
N LYS A 63 -31.13 11.06 7.56
CA LYS A 63 -31.27 11.03 6.10
C LYS A 63 -29.99 10.51 5.43
N ARG A 64 -30.14 9.79 4.30
CA ARG A 64 -29.06 9.39 3.37
C ARG A 64 -28.72 10.52 2.41
N ILE A 65 -27.53 10.48 1.82
CA ILE A 65 -27.12 11.47 0.82
C ILE A 65 -28.09 11.35 -0.36
N GLN A 66 -28.84 12.42 -0.63
CA GLN A 66 -29.84 12.39 -1.69
C GLN A 66 -29.17 12.36 -3.07
N ARG A 67 -29.60 11.43 -3.92
CA ARG A 67 -29.17 11.31 -5.31
C ARG A 67 -29.97 12.30 -6.17
N ARG A 68 -29.34 13.39 -6.63
CA ARG A 68 -29.94 14.29 -7.63
C ARG A 68 -29.54 13.92 -9.07
N SER A 69 -28.24 13.97 -9.38
CA SER A 69 -27.70 13.77 -10.74
C SER A 69 -26.84 12.52 -10.90
N GLY A 70 -26.57 11.78 -9.82
CA GLY A 70 -25.62 10.66 -9.83
C GLY A 70 -24.15 11.05 -9.99
N ALA A 71 -23.81 12.33 -10.22
CA ALA A 71 -22.42 12.75 -10.45
C ALA A 71 -21.48 12.40 -9.28
N LEU A 72 -21.98 12.47 -8.04
CA LEU A 72 -21.23 12.07 -6.85
C LEU A 72 -20.93 10.56 -6.87
N GLU A 73 -21.96 9.75 -7.12
CA GLU A 73 -21.85 8.30 -7.21
C GLU A 73 -20.89 7.87 -8.32
N SER A 74 -21.07 8.41 -9.53
CA SER A 74 -20.21 8.11 -10.68
C SER A 74 -18.76 8.42 -10.40
N SER A 75 -18.47 9.49 -9.67
CA SER A 75 -17.10 9.86 -9.37
C SER A 75 -16.52 9.15 -8.16
N LEU A 76 -17.33 8.68 -7.20
CA LEU A 76 -16.86 7.77 -6.15
C LEU A 76 -16.51 6.40 -6.75
N ASN A 77 -17.31 5.92 -7.71
CA ASN A 77 -17.04 4.67 -8.43
C ASN A 77 -15.87 4.77 -9.42
N ARG A 78 -15.52 5.97 -9.88
CA ARG A 78 -14.39 6.24 -10.78
C ARG A 78 -13.21 6.90 -10.06
N ALA A 79 -13.09 6.73 -8.75
CA ALA A 79 -12.01 7.33 -7.98
C ALA A 79 -10.66 6.79 -8.49
N THR A 80 -9.88 7.65 -9.14
CA THR A 80 -8.53 7.31 -9.63
C THR A 80 -7.48 7.79 -8.64
N ALA A 81 -6.55 6.90 -8.33
CA ALA A 81 -5.28 7.25 -7.70
C ALA A 81 -4.14 6.87 -8.63
N GLN A 82 -3.17 7.77 -8.73
CA GLN A 82 -1.91 7.55 -9.39
C GLN A 82 -0.80 7.70 -8.34
N ILE A 83 0.08 6.71 -8.32
CA ILE A 83 1.29 6.75 -7.52
C ILE A 83 2.44 7.11 -8.45
N ILE A 84 3.18 8.15 -8.10
CA ILE A 84 4.37 8.61 -8.82
C ILE A 84 5.56 8.45 -7.87
N THR A 85 6.51 7.61 -8.27
CA THR A 85 7.76 7.36 -7.55
C THR A 85 8.91 8.03 -8.29
N ALA A 86 9.71 8.84 -7.60
CA ALA A 86 10.88 9.51 -8.16
C ALA A 86 12.08 9.38 -7.20
N GLY A 87 12.92 8.36 -7.41
CA GLY A 87 14.01 8.05 -6.48
C GLY A 87 13.46 7.72 -5.08
N THR A 88 13.94 8.39 -4.04
CA THR A 88 13.42 8.21 -2.68
C THR A 88 12.10 8.95 -2.41
N ASN A 89 11.65 9.79 -3.34
CA ASN A 89 10.43 10.57 -3.16
C ASN A 89 9.21 9.80 -3.66
N PHE A 90 8.14 9.91 -2.88
CA PHE A 90 6.86 9.27 -3.16
C PHE A 90 5.76 10.32 -3.21
N MET A 91 4.99 10.34 -4.30
CA MET A 91 3.84 11.24 -4.45
C MET A 91 2.60 10.43 -4.83
N LEU A 92 1.58 10.49 -3.97
CA LEU A 92 0.25 10.01 -4.28
C LEU A 92 -0.59 11.16 -4.83
N THR A 93 -1.04 11.02 -6.07
CA THR A 93 -2.03 11.91 -6.67
C THR A 93 -3.36 11.16 -6.73
N ALA A 94 -4.26 11.50 -5.82
CA ALA A 94 -5.62 10.96 -5.82
C ALA A 94 -6.62 12.03 -6.26
N THR A 95 -7.48 11.68 -7.21
CA THR A 95 -8.61 12.53 -7.58
C THR A 95 -9.72 12.36 -6.54
N ILE A 96 -9.58 13.03 -5.40
CA ILE A 96 -10.67 13.13 -4.45
C ILE A 96 -11.52 14.34 -4.80
N LEU A 97 -12.79 14.12 -5.11
CA LEU A 97 -13.71 15.21 -5.43
C LEU A 97 -13.75 16.25 -4.31
N LYS A 98 -13.43 17.49 -4.65
CA LYS A 98 -13.56 18.64 -3.73
C LYS A 98 -14.97 18.71 -3.10
N GLN A 99 -16.00 18.29 -3.84
CA GLN A 99 -17.39 18.34 -3.38
C GLN A 99 -17.68 17.45 -2.16
N LEU A 100 -16.88 16.40 -1.91
CA LEU A 100 -16.97 15.58 -0.71
C LEU A 100 -16.70 16.39 0.57
N ARG A 101 -15.78 17.36 0.51
CA ARG A 101 -15.47 18.23 1.66
C ARG A 101 -16.65 19.08 2.10
N PHE A 102 -17.52 19.48 1.16
CA PHE A 102 -18.70 20.28 1.49
C PHE A 102 -19.78 19.50 2.25
N LEU A 103 -19.83 18.18 2.05
CA LEU A 103 -20.73 17.31 2.79
C LEU A 103 -20.33 17.19 4.27
N ASP A 104 -19.06 17.39 4.59
CA ASP A 104 -18.61 17.35 5.99
C ASP A 104 -18.82 18.66 6.75
N MET A 105 -19.36 19.70 6.11
CA MET A 105 -19.71 20.94 6.80
C MET A 105 -20.89 20.73 7.75
N LYS A 106 -20.82 21.32 8.97
CA LYS A 106 -21.92 21.29 9.96
C LYS A 106 -23.26 21.72 9.36
N LYS A 107 -23.29 22.81 8.59
CA LYS A 107 -24.48 23.34 7.92
C LYS A 107 -25.11 22.42 6.86
N LYS A 108 -24.37 21.39 6.41
CA LYS A 108 -24.82 20.39 5.43
C LYS A 108 -25.12 19.03 6.07
N GLY A 109 -25.00 18.93 7.40
CA GLY A 109 -25.33 17.74 8.17
C GLY A 109 -24.13 16.91 8.64
N ASN A 110 -22.89 17.31 8.29
CA ASN A 110 -21.65 16.62 8.65
C ASN A 110 -21.71 15.10 8.35
N TRP A 111 -21.62 14.75 7.07
CA TRP A 111 -21.79 13.37 6.60
C TRP A 111 -20.63 12.44 6.97
N ARG A 112 -19.49 13.00 7.42
CA ARG A 112 -18.25 12.29 7.78
C ARG A 112 -17.65 11.51 6.61
N ILE A 113 -17.99 11.89 5.37
CA ILE A 113 -17.60 11.19 4.14
C ILE A 113 -16.14 11.42 3.78
N TYR A 114 -15.60 12.59 4.11
CA TYR A 114 -14.24 12.97 3.74
C TYR A 114 -13.29 12.93 4.93
N ASN A 115 -13.47 13.84 5.89
CA ASN A 115 -12.44 14.18 6.87
C ASN A 115 -12.10 12.99 7.77
N ALA A 116 -13.13 12.33 8.30
CA ALA A 116 -12.94 11.18 9.18
C ALA A 116 -12.39 9.96 8.43
N GLN A 117 -12.81 9.73 7.18
CA GLN A 117 -12.37 8.55 6.42
C GLN A 117 -10.95 8.75 5.89
N VAL A 118 -10.68 9.88 5.23
CA VAL A 118 -9.37 10.16 4.63
C VAL A 118 -8.30 10.21 5.71
N TRP A 119 -8.45 11.07 6.71
CA TRP A 119 -7.42 11.20 7.74
C TRP A 119 -7.41 10.02 8.71
N GLY A 120 -8.59 9.48 9.04
CA GLY A 120 -8.67 8.33 9.95
C GLY A 120 -7.98 7.11 9.38
N ILE A 121 -8.15 6.82 8.09
CA ILE A 121 -7.50 5.67 7.44
C ILE A 121 -6.02 5.95 7.22
N LEU A 122 -5.65 7.13 6.70
CA LEU A 122 -4.24 7.43 6.44
C LEU A 122 -3.40 7.44 7.72
N TYR A 123 -3.84 8.14 8.76
CA TYR A 123 -3.04 8.30 9.98
C TYR A 123 -3.12 7.11 10.93
N ASN A 124 -4.24 6.40 10.99
CA ASN A 124 -4.38 5.29 11.95
C ASN A 124 -4.05 3.92 11.36
N ASN A 125 -3.99 3.78 10.03
CA ASN A 125 -3.76 2.50 9.38
C ASN A 125 -2.58 2.58 8.40
N THR A 126 -2.71 3.34 7.31
CA THR A 126 -1.72 3.35 6.23
C THR A 126 -0.34 3.81 6.68
N TYR A 127 -0.26 4.92 7.42
CA TYR A 127 1.02 5.47 7.88
C TYR A 127 1.70 4.58 8.94
N PRO A 128 1.02 4.08 9.99
CA PRO A 128 1.58 3.09 10.91
C PRO A 128 2.09 1.83 10.21
N ASP A 129 1.34 1.29 9.26
CA ASP A 129 1.76 0.12 8.48
C ASP A 129 3.08 0.37 7.76
N ILE A 130 3.19 1.51 7.07
CA ILE A 130 4.43 1.90 6.40
C ILE A 130 5.58 2.06 7.41
N LYS A 131 5.33 2.73 8.54
CA LYS A 131 6.36 3.03 9.54
C LYS A 131 6.89 1.79 10.25
N TYR A 132 6.03 0.85 10.61
CA TYR A 132 6.39 -0.28 11.47
C TYR A 132 6.59 -1.60 10.72
N ALA A 133 5.89 -1.82 9.60
CA ALA A 133 5.97 -3.09 8.86
C ALA A 133 7.09 -3.10 7.79
N LEU A 134 7.72 -1.96 7.49
CA LEU A 134 8.84 -1.91 6.56
C LEU A 134 10.03 -2.75 7.03
N GLY A 135 10.35 -2.70 8.33
CA GLY A 135 11.47 -3.46 8.90
C GLY A 135 11.28 -4.98 8.78
N SER A 136 10.07 -5.47 9.08
CA SER A 136 9.72 -6.88 8.88
C SER A 136 9.74 -7.27 7.41
N HIS A 137 9.20 -6.41 6.52
CA HIS A 137 9.19 -6.66 5.09
C HIS A 137 10.61 -6.83 4.53
N VAL A 138 11.53 -5.94 4.89
CA VAL A 138 12.95 -6.03 4.47
C VAL A 138 13.61 -7.31 5.03
N LYS A 139 13.31 -7.67 6.29
CA LYS A 139 13.85 -8.90 6.90
C LYS A 139 13.38 -10.15 6.16
N ASP A 140 12.09 -10.24 5.85
CA ASP A 140 11.51 -11.39 5.15
C ASP A 140 12.08 -11.52 3.73
N GLN A 141 12.27 -10.40 3.03
CA GLN A 141 12.93 -10.37 1.72
C GLN A 141 14.37 -10.90 1.79
N VAL A 142 15.16 -10.43 2.77
CA VAL A 142 16.54 -10.90 2.96
C VAL A 142 16.56 -12.39 3.27
N ASN A 143 15.68 -12.88 4.15
CA ASN A 143 15.57 -14.30 4.47
C ASN A 143 15.22 -15.12 3.23
N ASN A 144 14.24 -14.68 2.42
CA ASN A 144 13.84 -15.36 1.19
C ASN A 144 14.97 -15.40 0.16
N ALA A 145 15.71 -14.29 0.01
CA ALA A 145 16.87 -14.23 -0.88
C ALA A 145 17.99 -15.17 -0.43
N LEU A 146 18.28 -15.22 0.87
CA LEU A 146 19.26 -16.13 1.46
C LEU A 146 18.84 -17.59 1.26
N HIS A 147 17.59 -17.95 1.57
CA HIS A 147 17.07 -19.29 1.35
C HIS A 147 17.15 -19.70 -0.13
N LYS A 148 16.80 -18.80 -1.05
CA LYS A 148 16.91 -19.06 -2.49
C LYS A 148 18.36 -19.27 -2.92
N ALA A 149 19.29 -18.45 -2.43
CA ALA A 149 20.71 -18.58 -2.73
C ALA A 149 21.30 -19.89 -2.18
N MET A 150 20.96 -20.25 -0.94
CA MET A 150 21.39 -21.50 -0.32
C MET A 150 20.79 -22.73 -1.02
N SER A 151 19.52 -22.65 -1.42
CA SER A 151 18.85 -23.74 -2.16
C SER A 151 19.40 -23.90 -3.58
N ALA A 152 19.75 -22.80 -4.25
CA ALA A 152 20.41 -22.82 -5.55
C ALA A 152 21.85 -23.36 -5.46
N GLY A 153 22.57 -23.05 -4.38
CA GLY A 153 23.91 -23.57 -4.10
C GLY A 153 23.95 -25.06 -3.80
N ASN A 154 22.89 -25.62 -3.19
CA ASN A 154 22.78 -27.05 -2.93
C ASN A 154 22.44 -27.89 -4.18
N ASN A 155 21.98 -27.25 -5.26
CA ASN A 155 21.49 -27.96 -6.46
C ASN A 155 22.46 -27.96 -7.65
N THR A 156 23.69 -27.44 -7.49
CA THR A 156 24.69 -27.52 -8.55
C THR A 156 26.10 -27.76 -7.98
N LYS A 157 26.66 -28.92 -8.35
CA LYS A 157 28.10 -29.24 -8.41
C LYS A 157 28.81 -29.86 -7.21
N PHE A 158 28.34 -29.78 -5.97
CA PHE A 158 29.07 -30.43 -4.86
C PHE A 158 28.89 -31.95 -4.83
N SER A 159 27.66 -32.46 -5.01
CA SER A 159 27.38 -33.91 -5.10
C SER A 159 27.97 -34.53 -6.37
N ASP A 160 27.89 -33.82 -7.50
CA ASP A 160 28.34 -34.33 -8.80
C ASP A 160 29.86 -34.38 -8.89
N GLN A 161 30.58 -33.39 -8.33
CA GLN A 161 32.04 -33.46 -8.24
C GLN A 161 32.51 -34.48 -7.20
N TYR A 162 31.79 -34.67 -6.09
CA TYR A 162 32.13 -35.68 -5.08
C TYR A 162 31.99 -37.11 -5.63
N ASN A 163 30.94 -37.39 -6.41
CA ASN A 163 30.75 -38.71 -7.03
C ASN A 163 31.77 -38.95 -8.16
N LYS A 164 32.04 -37.93 -8.99
CA LYS A 164 33.05 -38.00 -10.06
C LYS A 164 34.48 -38.17 -9.53
N ALA A 165 34.80 -37.61 -8.37
CA ALA A 165 36.10 -37.80 -7.70
C ALA A 165 36.25 -39.17 -7.01
N LYS A 166 35.14 -39.88 -6.72
CA LYS A 166 35.14 -41.22 -6.13
C LYS A 166 35.02 -42.36 -7.14
N GLY A 167 34.96 -42.07 -8.44
CA GLY A 167 34.88 -43.09 -9.49
C GLY A 167 33.60 -43.92 -9.44
N ARG A 168 32.46 -43.28 -9.12
CA ARG A 168 31.12 -43.86 -9.28
C ARG A 168 30.32 -43.04 -10.28
#